data_AF-A0A4P6V2N4-F1
#
_entry.id   AF-A0A4P6V2N4-F1
#
_cell.length_a   1.000
_cell.length_b   1.000
_cell.length_c   1.000
_cell.angle_alpha   90.00
_cell.angle_beta   90.00
_cell.angle_gamma   90.00
#
_symmetry.space_group_name_H-M   'P 1'
#
loop_
_entity.id
_entity.type
_entity.pdbx_description
1 polymer ?
#
loop_
_entity_poly.entity_id
_entity_poly.type
_entity_poly.pdbx_seq_one_letter_code
_entity_poly.pdbx_strand_id
1 'polypeptide(L)' 'MLKSVNRARAAGRAVAVITDLADGRDRVVEAGQPVPGELGVAIADAFGSGTARLVTVGGRPFFINIHPPSDAGQG' A
#
# COMPACT_ATOMS: atom_id res chain seq x y z
N MET A 1 -4.62 20.74 1.48
CA MET A 1 -4.99 19.36 1.12
C MET A 1 -4.47 18.93 -0.25
N LEU A 2 -4.76 19.67 -1.33
CA LEU A 2 -4.43 19.25 -2.71
C LEU A 2 -2.92 19.29 -3.08
N LYS A 3 -2.08 20.00 -2.30
CA LYS A 3 -0.65 20.22 -2.63
C LYS A 3 0.28 19.10 -2.15
N SER A 4 0.02 18.48 -1.00
CA SER A 4 0.88 17.39 -0.49
C SER A 4 0.69 16.08 -1.25
N VAL A 5 -0.53 15.82 -1.76
CA VAL A 5 -0.81 14.66 -2.63
C VAL A 5 -0.07 14.78 -3.98
N ASN A 6 0.13 16.00 -4.49
CA ASN A 6 0.90 16.24 -5.71
C ASN A 6 2.41 16.04 -5.54
N ARG A 7 2.96 16.18 -4.33
CA ARG A 7 4.41 15.98 -4.11
C ARG A 7 4.81 14.51 -4.16
N ALA A 8 3.92 13.59 -3.78
CA ALA A 8 4.13 12.15 -3.97
C ALA A 8 3.97 11.73 -5.45
N ARG A 9 3.14 12.44 -6.24
CA ARG A 9 3.01 12.21 -7.69
C ARG A 9 4.31 12.45 -8.47
N ALA A 10 5.20 13.32 -7.97
CA ALA A 10 6.47 13.63 -8.65
C ALA A 10 7.50 12.49 -8.59
N ALA A 11 7.28 11.43 -7.79
CA ALA A 11 8.21 10.32 -7.64
C ALA A 11 7.81 9.04 -8.40
N GLY A 12 6.60 8.94 -8.95
CA GLY A 12 6.15 7.79 -9.76
C GLY A 12 6.05 6.45 -9.01
N ARG A 13 5.87 6.45 -7.68
CA ARG A 13 5.86 5.23 -6.87
C ARG A 13 4.45 4.86 -6.41
N ALA A 14 4.11 3.58 -6.54
CA ALA A 14 2.89 3.01 -5.97
C ALA A 14 2.95 3.06 -4.43
N VAL A 15 1.78 3.17 -3.78
CA VAL A 15 1.64 3.07 -2.33
C VAL A 15 0.60 2.03 -1.97
N ALA A 16 0.78 1.39 -0.82
CA ALA A 16 -0.15 0.42 -0.25
C ALA A 16 -0.74 0.98 1.04
N VAL A 17 -2.06 1.00 1.16
CA VAL A 17 -2.75 1.31 2.41
C VAL A 17 -3.09 -0.03 3.08
N ILE A 18 -2.57 -0.23 4.28
CA ILE A 18 -2.75 -1.45 5.07
C ILE A 18 -3.68 -1.14 6.22
N THR A 19 -4.84 -1.77 6.25
CA THR A 19 -5.81 -1.65 7.33
C THR A 19 -5.77 -2.89 8.19
N ASP A 20 -5.40 -2.73 9.45
CA ASP A 20 -5.56 -3.74 10.50
C ASP A 20 -7.05 -3.86 10.83
N LEU A 21 -7.68 -4.97 10.45
CA LEU A 21 -9.12 -5.17 10.68
C LEU A 21 -9.43 -5.60 12.11
N ALA A 22 -8.43 -5.94 12.93
CA ALA A 22 -8.66 -6.27 14.33
C ALA A 22 -8.87 -5.01 15.20
N ASP A 23 -8.15 -3.93 14.90
CA ASP A 23 -8.22 -2.66 15.68
C ASP A 23 -8.71 -1.47 14.84
N GLY A 24 -8.88 -1.64 13.52
CA GLY A 24 -9.31 -0.59 12.59
C GLY A 24 -8.22 0.41 12.20
N ARG A 25 -6.96 0.16 12.56
CA ARG A 25 -5.84 1.09 12.29
C ARG A 25 -5.35 0.95 10.86
N ASP A 26 -5.19 2.06 10.16
CA ASP A 26 -4.54 2.12 8.86
C ASP A 26 -3.07 2.56 8.96
N ARG A 27 -2.27 2.12 7.99
CA ARG A 27 -0.91 2.62 7.73
C ARG A 27 -0.64 2.64 6.24
N VAL A 28 0.22 3.54 5.80
CA VAL A 28 0.64 3.63 4.40
C VAL A 28 2.07 3.11 4.27
N VAL A 29 2.33 2.31 3.25
CA VAL A 29 3.64 1.76 2.90
C VAL A 29 3.95 2.12 1.46
N GLU A 30 5.12 2.70 1.22
CA GLU A 30 5.56 3.02 -0.15
C GLU A 30 6.19 1.80 -0.82
N ALA A 31 6.05 1.68 -2.15
CA ALA A 31 6.74 0.65 -2.91
C ALA A 31 8.26 0.74 -2.69
N GLY A 32 8.87 -0.37 -2.29
CA GLY A 32 10.30 -0.45 -1.94
C GLY A 32 10.63 -0.08 -0.50
N GLN A 33 9.66 0.33 0.32
CA GLN A 33 9.86 0.46 1.76
C GLN A 33 9.95 -0.95 2.39
N PRO A 34 11.06 -1.29 3.06
CA PRO A 34 11.17 -2.58 3.73
C PRO A 34 10.20 -2.63 4.92
N VAL A 35 9.34 -3.64 4.91
CA VAL A 35 8.50 -4.00 6.06
C VAL A 35 8.96 -5.37 6.55
N PRO A 36 9.40 -5.51 7.80
CA PRO A 36 9.87 -6.79 8.31
C PRO A 36 8.72 -7.78 8.54
N GLY A 37 9.03 -9.07 8.48
CA GLY A 37 8.10 -10.15 8.78
C GLY A 37 7.14 -10.50 7.64
N GLU A 38 6.20 -11.40 7.93
CA GLU A 38 5.26 -11.96 6.94
C GLU A 38 4.38 -10.89 6.28
N LEU A 39 4.07 -9.81 7.01
CA LEU A 39 3.30 -8.69 6.47
C LEU A 39 4.03 -8.00 5.32
N GLY A 40 5.36 -7.87 5.39
CA GLY A 40 6.14 -7.27 4.32
C GLY A 40 6.18 -8.11 3.05
N VAL A 41 6.21 -9.44 3.19
CA VAL A 41 6.13 -10.37 2.06
C VAL A 41 4.78 -10.23 1.35
N ALA A 42 3.69 -10.19 2.12
CA ALA A 42 2.35 -9.98 1.57
C ALA A 42 2.18 -8.64 0.87
N ILE A 43 2.78 -7.57 1.41
CA ILE A 43 2.77 -6.24 0.79
C ILE A 43 3.54 -6.24 -0.52
N ALA A 44 4.73 -6.86 -0.56
CA ALA A 44 5.53 -6.95 -1.78
C ALA A 44 4.82 -7.74 -2.89
N ASP A 45 4.16 -8.84 -2.53
CA ASP A 45 3.33 -9.63 -3.44
C ASP A 45 2.12 -8.82 -3.97
N ALA A 46 1.42 -8.09 -3.10
CA ALA A 46 0.32 -7.22 -3.50
C ALA A 46 0.78 -6.11 -4.46
N PHE A 47 1.96 -5.51 -4.22
CA PHE A 47 2.56 -4.57 -5.18
C PHE A 47 2.89 -5.22 -6.53
N GLY A 48 3.39 -6.46 -6.53
CA GLY A 48 3.68 -7.20 -7.77
C GLY A 48 2.42 -7.55 -8.59
N SER A 49 1.30 -7.81 -7.92
CA SER A 49 0.01 -8.07 -8.58
C SER A 49 -0.78 -6.80 -8.91
N GLY A 50 -0.51 -5.69 -8.21
CA GLY A 50 -1.24 -4.42 -8.35
C GLY A 50 -2.68 -4.47 -7.84
N THR A 51 -3.08 -5.51 -7.12
CA THR A 51 -4.44 -5.71 -6.63
C THR A 51 -4.51 -5.68 -5.10
N ALA A 52 -5.69 -5.31 -4.60
CA ALA A 52 -5.97 -5.37 -3.17
C ALA A 52 -6.04 -6.82 -2.67
N ARG A 53 -5.60 -7.06 -1.43
CA ARG A 53 -5.52 -8.40 -0.85
C ARG A 53 -5.87 -8.40 0.64
N LEU A 54 -6.55 -9.45 1.10
CA LEU A 54 -6.76 -9.72 2.52
C LEU A 54 -5.78 -10.79 2.96
N VAL A 55 -5.00 -10.53 4.02
CA VAL A 55 -4.01 -11.47 4.57
C VAL A 55 -4.12 -11.55 6.08
N THR A 56 -3.80 -12.71 6.66
CA THR A 56 -3.75 -12.89 8.12
C THR A 56 -2.30 -13.08 8.55
N VAL A 57 -1.80 -12.22 9.42
CA VAL A 57 -0.41 -12.27 9.93
C VAL A 57 -0.45 -12.32 11.44
N GLY A 58 0.19 -13.32 12.05
CA GLY A 58 0.19 -13.50 13.51
C GLY A 58 -1.23 -13.58 14.11
N GLY A 59 -2.18 -14.18 13.38
CA GLY A 59 -3.58 -14.30 13.78
C GLY A 59 -4.43 -13.02 13.60
N ARG A 60 -3.87 -11.96 13.01
CA ARG A 60 -4.56 -10.67 12.82
C ARG A 60 -4.86 -10.44 11.35
N PRO A 61 -6.12 -10.14 10.96
CA PRO A 61 -6.48 -9.86 9.59
C PRO A 61 -6.06 -8.44 9.18
N PHE A 62 -5.40 -8.34 8.02
CA PHE A 62 -4.99 -7.10 7.39
C PHE A 62 -5.53 -7.01 5.97
N PHE A 63 -6.12 -5.87 5.63
CA PHE A 63 -6.52 -5.55 4.27
C PHE A 63 -5.47 -4.63 3.63
N ILE A 64 -4.95 -5.02 2.47
CA ILE A 64 -3.93 -4.33 1.71
C ILE A 64 -4.60 -3.73 0.48
N ASN A 65 -4.61 -2.42 0.33
CA ASN A 65 -5.14 -1.73 -0.84
C ASN A 65 -4.02 -1.03 -1.61
N ILE A 66 -3.79 -1.43 -2.86
CA ILE A 66 -2.75 -0.85 -3.70
C ILE A 66 -3.30 0.36 -4.44
N HIS A 67 -2.59 1.48 -4.30
CA HIS A 67 -2.80 2.68 -5.08
C HIS A 67 -1.60 2.80 -6.05
N PRO A 68 -1.78 2.42 -7.33
CA PRO A 68 -0.75 2.62 -8.33
C PRO A 68 -0.45 4.12 -8.48
N PRO A 69 0.74 4.49 -8.98
CA PRO A 69 1.01 5.88 -9.29
C PRO A 69 -0.08 6.36 -10.25
N SER A 70 -0.74 7.46 -9.91
CA SER A 70 -1.67 8.09 -10.84
C SER A 70 -0.86 8.60 -12.02
N ASP A 71 -0.93 7.89 -13.15
CA ASP A 71 -0.40 8.36 -14.41
C ASP A 71 -1.04 9.73 -14.70
N ALA A 72 -0.21 10.77 -14.72
CA ALA A 72 -0.61 12.07 -15.25
C ALA A 72 -0.54 11.97 -16.77
N GLY A 73 -1.49 11.25 -17.37
CA GLY A 73 -1.46 10.94 -18.80
C GLY A 73 -2.74 10.31 -19.32
N GLN A 74 -3.91 10.81 -18.87
CA GLN A 74 -5.06 10.82 -19.79
C GLN A 74 -4.88 12.06 -20.67
N GLY A 75 -4.11 11.88 -21.75
CA GLY A 75 -4.18 12.74 -22.93
C GLY A 75 -5.49 12.57 -23.68
#